data_AF-A0A557XGF0-F1
#
_entry.id   AF-A0A557XGF0-F1
#
_cell.length_a   1.000
_cell.length_b   1.000
_cell.length_c   1.000
_cell.angle_alpha   90.00
_cell.angle_beta   90.00
_cell.angle_gamma   90.00
#
_symmetry.space_group_name_H-M   'P 1'
#
loop_
_entity.id
_entity.type
_entity.pdbx_description
1 polymer ?
#
loop_
_entity_poly.entity_id
_entity_poly.type
_entity_poly.pdbx_seq_one_letter_code
_entity_poly.pdbx_strand_id
1 'polypeptide(L)' 'MSDGTTLLFGLPGVGVERVERLADGTRVVQVASADEAAAACPDCGVVSTSVKARVSTSPRDIPYG' A
#
# COMPACT_ATOMS: atom_id res chain seq x y z
N MET A 1 -20.05 0.90 -6.71
CA MET A 1 -19.97 1.73 -5.50
C MET A 1 -18.53 1.67 -5.02
N SER A 2 -17.79 2.77 -5.12
CA SER A 2 -16.39 2.82 -4.70
C SER A 2 -16.36 3.21 -3.22
N ASP A 3 -16.09 2.25 -2.34
CA ASP A 3 -15.71 2.54 -0.95
C ASP A 3 -14.30 3.13 -0.98
N GLY A 4 -14.22 4.46 -0.97
CA GLY A 4 -12.96 5.20 -0.89
C GLY A 4 -12.39 5.13 0.52
N THR A 5 -11.84 3.98 0.92
CA THR A 5 -11.00 3.91 2.11
C THR A 5 -9.61 4.38 1.74
N THR A 6 -9.32 5.67 1.95
CA THR A 6 -8.00 6.28 1.68
C THR A 6 -7.03 6.19 2.87
N LEU A 7 -7.46 5.68 4.02
CA LEU A 7 -6.67 5.62 5.25
C LEU A 7 -6.53 4.18 5.75
N LEU A 8 -5.28 3.73 5.89
CA LEU A 8 -4.94 2.47 6.54
C LEU A 8 -4.42 2.74 7.95
N PHE A 9 -5.19 2.37 8.96
CA PHE A 9 -4.77 2.48 10.35
C PHE A 9 -3.59 1.55 10.63
N GLY A 10 -2.53 2.09 11.24
CA GLY A 10 -1.35 1.31 11.64
C GLY A 10 -0.32 1.06 10.54
N LEU A 11 -0.48 1.65 9.34
CA LEU A 11 0.51 1.59 8.25
C LEU A 11 0.93 3.01 7.83
N PRO A 12 1.70 3.74 8.65
CA PRO A 12 2.19 5.07 8.29
C PRO A 12 3.20 4.99 7.12
N GLY A 13 3.25 6.04 6.30
CA GLY A 13 4.23 6.16 5.22
C GLY A 13 3.87 5.43 3.92
N VAL A 14 2.66 4.85 3.82
CA VAL A 14 2.15 4.25 2.58
C VAL A 14 0.81 4.87 2.16
N GLY A 15 0.60 4.95 0.85
CA GLY A 15 -0.67 5.36 0.23
C GLY A 15 -1.36 4.19 -0.44
N VAL A 16 -2.70 4.18 -0.44
CA VAL A 16 -3.49 3.15 -1.12
C VAL A 16 -3.54 3.43 -2.62
N GLU A 17 -3.07 2.49 -3.42
CA GLU A 17 -3.16 2.57 -4.90
C GLU A 17 -4.41 1.86 -5.42
N ARG A 18 -4.71 0.69 -4.85
CA ARG A 18 -5.82 -0.15 -5.31
C ARG A 18 -6.35 -1.01 -4.18
N VAL A 19 -7.67 -1.18 -4.16
CA VAL A 19 -8.36 -2.12 -3.28
C VAL A 19 -9.10 -3.14 -4.14
N GLU A 20 -8.89 -4.41 -3.85
CA GLU A 20 -9.55 -5.54 -4.50
C GLU A 20 -10.36 -6.30 -3.46
N ARG A 21 -11.59 -6.68 -3.82
CA ARG A 21 -12.38 -7.60 -3.00
C ARG A 21 -12.34 -8.97 -3.65
N LEU A 22 -11.84 -9.96 -2.92
CA LEU A 22 -11.82 -11.36 -3.32
C LEU A 22 -13.20 -11.99 -3.11
N ALA A 23 -13.41 -13.16 -3.71
CA ALA A 23 -14.70 -13.87 -3.66
C ALA A 23 -15.11 -14.31 -2.25
N ASP A 24 -14.14 -14.54 -1.37
CA ASP A 24 -14.33 -14.88 0.05
C ASP A 24 -14.65 -13.65 0.93
N GLY A 25 -14.71 -12.46 0.33
CA GLY A 25 -14.94 -11.20 1.02
C GLY A 25 -13.68 -10.51 1.54
N THR A 26 -12.51 -11.16 1.44
CA THR A 26 -11.21 -10.59 1.82
C THR A 26 -10.92 -9.35 0.98
N ARG A 27 -10.34 -8.32 1.61
CA ARG A 27 -9.86 -7.12 0.92
C ARG A 27 -8.35 -7.20 0.77
N VAL A 28 -7.87 -7.16 -0.47
CA VAL A 28 -6.46 -7.00 -0.78
C VAL A 28 -6.22 -5.53 -1.09
N VAL A 29 -5.36 -4.89 -0.30
CA VAL A 29 -5.00 -3.49 -0.50
C VAL A 29 -3.58 -3.43 -1.04
N GLN A 30 -3.43 -2.95 -2.27
CA GLN A 30 -2.13 -2.61 -2.85
C GLN A 30 -1.76 -1.21 -2.42
N VAL A 31 -0.56 -1.07 -1.86
CA VAL A 31 -0.04 0.18 -1.34
C VAL A 31 1.32 0.48 -1.93
N ALA A 32 1.62 1.76 -2.07
CA ALA A 32 2.94 2.26 -2.41
C ALA A 32 3.49 3.13 -1.28
N SER A 33 4.81 3.34 -1.27
CA SER A 33 5.42 4.32 -0.37
C SER A 33 4.83 5.70 -0.69
N ALA A 34 4.44 6.43 0.34
CA ALA A 34 3.88 7.78 0.19
C ALA A 34 4.96 8.81 -0.18
N ASP A 35 6.22 8.52 0.14
CA ASP A 35 7.37 9.31 -0.29
C ASP A 35 7.76 8.93 -1.73
N GLU A 36 7.58 9.86 -2.66
CA GLU A 36 7.94 9.67 -4.08
C GLU A 36 9.44 9.42 -4.27
N ALA A 37 10.29 9.90 -3.36
CA ALA A 37 11.74 9.67 -3.40
C ALA A 37 12.13 8.26 -2.93
N ALA A 38 11.22 7.46 -2.36
CA ALA A 38 11.52 6.14 -1.82
C ALA A 38 12.01 5.14 -2.89
N ALA A 39 11.71 5.39 -4.17
CA ALA A 39 12.20 4.58 -5.29
C ALA A 39 13.65 4.93 -5.70
N ALA A 40 14.21 6.03 -5.20
CA ALA A 40 15.56 6.49 -5.53
C ALA A 40 16.60 5.88 -4.59
N CYS A 41 17.76 5.54 -5.15
CA CYS A 41 18.93 5.17 -4.34
C CYS A 41 19.38 6.39 -3.51
N PRO A 42 19.52 6.27 -2.18
CA PRO A 42 19.94 7.40 -1.35
C PRO A 42 21.37 7.87 -1.63
N ASP A 43 22.22 7.02 -2.20
CA ASP A 43 23.63 7.36 -2.48
C ASP A 43 23.83 8.08 -3.82
N CYS A 44 23.07 7.70 -4.86
CA CYS A 44 23.29 8.18 -6.23
C CYS A 44 22.06 8.78 -6.92
N GLY A 45 20.88 8.76 -6.27
CA GLY A 45 19.65 9.36 -6.78
C GLY A 45 19.00 8.62 -7.96
N VAL A 46 19.60 7.53 -8.45
CA VAL A 46 19.02 6.74 -9.55
C VAL A 46 17.72 6.10 -9.08
N VAL A 47 16.64 6.32 -9.83
CA VAL A 47 15.32 5.75 -9.58
C VAL A 47 15.25 4.32 -10.08
N SER A 48 14.89 3.38 -9.20
CA SER A 48 14.62 2.01 -9.61
C SER A 48 13.30 1.93 -10.39
N THR A 49 13.34 1.36 -11.59
CA THR A 49 12.15 1.08 -12.41
C THR A 49 11.63 -0.34 -12.24
N SER A 50 12.28 -1.16 -11.40
CA SER A 50 11.93 -2.56 -11.17
C SER A 50 11.72 -2.85 -9.68
N VAL A 51 10.74 -3.70 -9.40
CA VAL A 51 10.40 -4.15 -8.05
C VAL A 51 11.18 -5.43 -7.74
N LYS A 52 12.04 -5.38 -6.73
CA LYS A 52 12.80 -6.56 -6.27
C LYS A 52 11.88 -7.64 -5.69
N ALA A 53 10.98 -7.25 -4.80
CA ALA A 53 10.04 -8.14 -4.12
C ALA A 53 8.87 -7.31 -3.55
N ARG A 54 7.76 -7.98 -3.22
CA ARG A 54 6.64 -7.37 -2.49
C ARG A 54 6.54 -7.99 -1.11
N VAL A 55 6.28 -7.16 -0.09
CA VAL A 55 5.99 -7.62 1.27
C VAL A 55 4.48 -7.72 1.41
N SER A 56 4.00 -8.81 2.03
CA SER A 56 2.59 -8.99 2.35
C SER A 56 2.42 -9.03 3.87
N THR A 57 1.38 -8.35 4.36
CA THR A 57 0.96 -8.39 5.76
C THR A 57 -0.56 -8.56 5.80
N SER A 58 -1.07 -9.16 6.87
CA SER A 58 -2.52 -9.38 7.08
C SER A 58 -2.96 -8.69 8.38
N PRO A 59 -2.97 -7.35 8.45
CA PRO A 59 -3.48 -6.63 9.60
C PRO A 59 -4.98 -6.92 9.78
N ARG A 60 -5.46 -6.84 11.03
CA ARG A 60 -6.88 -7.03 11.32
C ARG A 60 -7.65 -5.77 10.95
N ASP A 61 -8.75 -5.91 10.22
CA ASP A 61 -9.67 -4.80 9.98
C ASP A 61 -10.19 -4.26 11.31
N ILE A 62 -10.07 -2.94 11.49
CA ILE A 62 -10.62 -2.24 12.66
C ILE A 62 -11.95 -1.63 12.23
N PRO A 63 -13.07 -1.95 12.91
CA PRO A 63 -14.32 -1.28 12.64
C PRO A 63 -14.15 0.21 12.95
N TYR A 64 -14.43 1.06 11.97
CA TYR A 64 -14.53 2.50 12.17
C TYR A 64 -16.02 2.86 12.11
N GLY A 65 -16.46 3.66 13.08
CA GLY A 65 -17.81 4.19 13.23
C GLY A 65 -17.72 5.53 13.91
#